data_AF-A0A8H7NH33-F1
#
_entry.id   AF-A0A8H7NH33-F1
#
_cell.length_a   1.000
_cell.length_b   1.000
_cell.length_c   1.000
_cell.angle_alpha   90.00
_cell.angle_beta   90.00
_cell.angle_gamma   90.00
#
_symmetry.space_group_name_H-M   'P 1'
#
loop_
_entity.id
_entity.type
_entity.pdbx_description
1 polymer ?
#
loop_
_entity_poly.entity_id
_entity_poly.type
_entity_poly.pdbx_seq_one_letter_code
_entity_poly.pdbx_strand_id
1 'polypeptide(L)'
;MSSPIPLFYRFIFLWYEPLSAAYGVYLTLATPNVYLGHYFPDNSATWNHEYDFWFGQMAAAFFYVATSQAILFRYTNDIGVWKILNACLVGWDIILLYSYWIASSAQGRDFPLQWLPGEWTKWSLTFGLGLIRAAFVLGVGLKEGKPPAKTN
;
A
#
# COMPACT_ATOMS: atom_id res chain seq x y z
N MET A 1 26.75 -3.99 11.02
CA MET A 1 25.94 -3.58 12.19
C MET A 1 24.62 -3.06 11.64
N SER A 2 23.49 -3.67 12.00
CA SER A 2 22.18 -3.22 11.53
C SER A 2 21.85 -1.88 12.17
N SER A 3 21.65 -0.86 11.35
CA SER A 3 21.17 0.42 11.83
C SER A 3 19.73 0.28 12.30
N PRO A 4 19.39 0.77 13.51
CA PRO A 4 18.04 0.63 14.02
C PRO A 4 17.07 1.40 13.12
N ILE A 5 16.08 0.68 12.58
CA ILE A 5 15.02 1.26 11.76
C ILE A 5 14.23 2.27 12.61
N PRO A 6 14.01 3.51 12.13
CA PRO A 6 13.23 4.52 12.84
C PRO A 6 11.85 4.02 13.27
N LEU A 7 11.40 4.45 14.45
CA LEU A 7 10.11 4.02 15.02
C LEU A 7 8.92 4.33 14.11
N PHE A 8 8.98 5.45 13.38
CA PHE A 8 7.97 5.82 12.39
C PHE A 8 7.76 4.74 11.33
N TYR A 9 8.83 4.31 10.64
CA TYR A 9 8.76 3.24 9.64
C TYR A 9 8.34 1.91 10.26
N ARG A 10 8.83 1.58 11.47
CA ARG A 10 8.42 0.35 12.16
C ARG A 10 6.93 0.34 12.45
N PHE A 11 6.37 1.43 12.96
CA PHE A 11 4.94 1.49 13.26
C PHE A 11 4.10 1.29 12.01
N ILE A 12 4.45 1.99 10.93
CA ILE A 12 3.69 1.92 9.68
C ILE A 12 3.75 0.51 9.09
N PHE A 13 4.95 -0.02 8.88
CA PHE A 13 5.14 -1.29 8.18
C PHE A 13 4.76 -2.52 9.01
N LEU A 14 4.82 -2.45 10.35
CA LEU A 14 4.46 -3.59 11.21
C LEU A 14 2.97 -3.62 11.58
N TRP A 15 2.31 -2.46 11.64
CA TRP A 15 0.96 -2.36 12.19
C TRP A 15 -0.03 -1.73 11.23
N TYR A 16 0.19 -0.47 10.86
CA TYR A 16 -0.77 0.27 10.05
C TYR A 16 -1.03 -0.42 8.71
N GLU A 17 0.02 -0.79 8.00
CA GLU A 17 -0.09 -1.34 6.65
C GLU A 17 -0.66 -2.76 6.63
N PRO A 18 -0.21 -3.71 7.48
CA PRO A 18 -0.83 -5.02 7.55
C PRO A 18 -2.32 -4.98 7.94
N LEU A 19 -2.71 -4.10 8.86
CA LEU A 19 -4.11 -3.94 9.26
C LEU A 19 -4.95 -3.32 8.14
N SER A 20 -4.41 -2.32 7.45
CA SER A 20 -5.08 -1.68 6.30
C SER A 20 -5.27 -2.67 5.15
N ALA A 21 -4.27 -3.49 4.86
CA ALA A 21 -4.36 -4.55 3.87
C ALA A 21 -5.36 -5.64 4.28
N ALA A 22 -5.36 -6.08 5.54
CA ALA A 22 -6.37 -7.02 6.06
C ALA A 22 -7.80 -6.45 5.98
N TYR A 23 -7.97 -5.14 6.22
CA TYR A 23 -9.25 -4.48 6.00
C TYR A 23 -9.64 -4.46 4.51
N GLY A 24 -8.67 -4.28 3.61
CA GLY A 24 -8.86 -4.45 2.17
C GLY A 24 -9.42 -5.83 1.80
N VAL A 25 -8.89 -6.91 2.39
CA VAL A 25 -9.41 -8.28 2.22
C VAL A 25 -10.89 -8.35 2.62
N TYR A 26 -11.22 -7.83 3.81
CA TYR A 26 -12.59 -7.80 4.31
C TYR A 26 -13.53 -7.04 3.36
N LEU A 27 -13.14 -5.86 2.88
CA LEU A 27 -13.93 -5.09 1.94
C LEU A 27 -14.16 -5.86 0.63
N THR A 28 -13.13 -6.49 0.08
CA THR A 28 -13.23 -7.21 -1.20
C THR A 28 -14.06 -8.49 -1.12
N LEU A 29 -14.06 -9.19 0.02
CA LEU A 29 -14.76 -10.48 0.14
C LEU A 29 -16.14 -10.37 0.80
N ALA A 30 -16.26 -9.55 1.84
CA ALA A 30 -17.47 -9.48 2.65
C ALA A 30 -18.41 -8.34 2.22
N THR A 31 -17.85 -7.25 1.69
CA THR A 31 -18.64 -6.05 1.32
C THR A 31 -18.22 -5.44 -0.03
N PRO A 32 -18.29 -6.20 -1.16
CA PRO A 32 -17.83 -5.72 -2.48
C PRO A 32 -18.49 -4.40 -2.93
N ASN A 33 -19.76 -4.17 -2.58
CA ASN A 33 -20.44 -2.90 -2.88
C ASN A 33 -19.82 -1.72 -2.13
N VAL A 34 -19.39 -1.90 -0.88
CA VAL A 34 -18.69 -0.86 -0.12
C VAL A 34 -17.32 -0.61 -0.75
N TYR A 35 -16.63 -1.68 -1.17
CA TYR A 35 -15.39 -1.55 -1.92
C TYR A 35 -15.58 -0.81 -3.26
N LEU A 36 -16.65 -1.06 -4.02
CA LEU A 36 -16.93 -0.36 -5.27
C LEU A 36 -17.34 1.09 -5.04
N GLY A 37 -18.17 1.37 -4.03
CA GLY A 37 -18.51 2.73 -3.61
C GLY A 37 -17.29 3.55 -3.17
N HIS A 38 -16.15 2.88 -2.92
CA HIS A 38 -14.89 3.57 -2.74
C HIS A 38 -14.28 4.12 -4.04
N TYR A 39 -14.59 3.58 -5.22
CA TYR A 39 -13.96 4.00 -6.48
C TYR A 39 -14.95 4.59 -7.48
N PHE A 40 -16.23 4.33 -7.27
CA PHE A 40 -17.30 4.67 -8.16
C PHE A 40 -18.41 5.38 -7.36
N PRO A 41 -19.00 6.47 -7.88
CA PRO A 41 -20.22 7.05 -7.35
C PRO A 41 -21.32 5.99 -7.19
N ASP A 42 -22.21 6.19 -6.21
CA ASP A 42 -23.22 5.21 -5.73
C ASP A 42 -24.17 4.64 -6.82
N ASN A 43 -24.18 5.20 -8.03
CA ASN A 43 -25.01 4.75 -9.16
C ASN A 43 -24.23 4.27 -10.40
N SER A 44 -22.90 4.20 -10.34
CA SER A 44 -22.05 3.94 -11.52
C SER A 44 -21.40 2.55 -11.54
N ALA A 45 -21.22 1.92 -10.37
CA ALA A 45 -20.78 0.54 -10.30
C ALA A 45 -21.50 -0.18 -9.15
N THR A 46 -22.37 -1.12 -9.51
CA THR A 46 -22.96 -2.08 -8.58
C THR A 46 -22.22 -3.39 -8.70
N TRP A 47 -22.02 -4.08 -7.58
CA TRP A 47 -21.44 -5.41 -7.61
C TRP A 47 -22.31 -6.37 -8.44
N ASN A 48 -21.63 -7.19 -9.24
CA ASN A 48 -22.18 -8.30 -10.01
C ASN A 48 -21.30 -9.52 -9.71
N HIS A 49 -21.92 -10.69 -9.55
CA HIS A 49 -21.26 -11.98 -9.36
C HIS A 49 -20.22 -12.31 -10.44
N GLU A 50 -20.36 -11.78 -11.64
CA GLU A 50 -19.34 -11.91 -12.70
C GLU A 50 -17.96 -11.37 -12.30
N TYR A 51 -17.91 -10.46 -11.33
CA TYR A 51 -16.67 -9.89 -10.80
C TYR A 51 -16.11 -10.65 -9.60
N ASP A 52 -16.80 -11.66 -9.05
CA ASP A 52 -16.39 -12.38 -7.84
C ASP A 52 -14.98 -12.97 -7.98
N PHE A 53 -14.64 -13.45 -9.18
CA PHE A 53 -13.28 -13.91 -9.48
C PHE A 53 -12.25 -12.80 -9.28
N TRP A 54 -12.49 -11.59 -9.80
CA TRP A 54 -11.58 -10.46 -9.67
C TRP A 54 -11.49 -9.93 -8.24
N PHE A 55 -12.61 -9.90 -7.52
CA PHE A 55 -12.62 -9.58 -6.09
C PHE A 55 -11.82 -10.60 -5.27
N GLY A 56 -11.92 -11.89 -5.60
CA GLY A 56 -11.10 -12.93 -5.01
C GLY A 56 -9.60 -12.73 -5.28
N GLN A 57 -9.23 -12.37 -6.51
CA GLN A 57 -7.84 -12.07 -6.86
C GLN A 57 -7.32 -10.84 -6.08
N MET A 58 -8.13 -9.79 -5.96
CA MET A 58 -7.79 -8.59 -5.18
C MET A 58 -7.64 -8.90 -3.68
N ALA A 59 -8.52 -9.73 -3.14
CA ALA A 59 -8.46 -10.20 -1.76
C ALA A 59 -7.18 -11.01 -1.49
N ALA A 60 -6.85 -11.95 -2.39
CA ALA A 60 -5.61 -12.72 -2.29
C ALA A 60 -4.37 -11.81 -2.32
N ALA A 61 -4.40 -10.79 -3.18
CA ALA A 61 -3.39 -9.75 -3.27
C ALA A 61 -3.21 -8.99 -1.94
N PHE A 62 -4.28 -8.46 -1.36
CA PHE A 62 -4.24 -7.75 -0.07
C PHE A 62 -3.82 -8.68 1.08
N PHE A 63 -4.27 -9.93 1.07
CA PHE A 63 -3.90 -10.92 2.07
C PHE A 63 -2.40 -11.24 2.01
N TYR A 64 -1.84 -11.35 0.80
CA TYR A 64 -0.40 -11.51 0.60
C TYR A 64 0.39 -10.34 1.19
N VAL A 65 -0.02 -9.10 0.93
CA VAL A 65 0.64 -7.91 1.53
C VAL A 65 0.54 -7.94 3.05
N ALA A 66 -0.67 -8.17 3.59
CA ALA A 66 -0.90 -8.19 5.03
C ALA A 66 -0.02 -9.21 5.74
N THR A 67 0.02 -10.45 5.23
CA THR A 67 0.77 -11.55 5.85
C THR A 67 2.27 -11.44 5.60
N SER A 68 2.69 -11.12 4.38
CA SER A 68 4.12 -10.98 4.06
C SER A 68 4.77 -9.92 4.93
N GLN A 69 4.15 -8.75 5.10
CA GLN A 69 4.69 -7.72 5.99
C GLN A 69 4.56 -8.08 7.46
N ALA A 70 3.38 -8.54 7.90
CA ALA A 70 3.16 -8.85 9.31
C ALA A 70 4.15 -9.90 9.83
N ILE A 71 4.43 -10.92 9.01
CA ILE A 71 5.29 -12.05 9.38
C ILE A 71 6.75 -11.71 9.10
N LEU A 72 7.10 -11.32 7.86
CA LEU A 72 8.50 -11.19 7.45
C LEU A 72 9.22 -10.08 8.23
N PHE A 73 8.59 -8.92 8.41
CA PHE A 73 9.21 -7.82 9.15
C PHE A 73 9.33 -8.08 10.66
N ARG A 74 8.55 -9.02 11.21
CA ARG A 74 8.75 -9.49 12.59
C ARG A 74 9.81 -10.58 12.68
N TYR A 75 9.99 -11.35 11.62
CA TYR A 75 10.97 -12.44 11.57
C TYR A 75 12.40 -11.94 11.38
N THR A 76 12.62 -10.90 10.56
CA THR A 76 13.95 -10.40 10.25
C THR A 76 14.19 -8.95 10.65
N ASN A 77 15.42 -8.67 11.10
CA ASN A 77 15.95 -7.32 11.33
C ASN A 77 16.88 -6.85 10.18
N ASP A 78 16.98 -7.64 9.10
CA ASP A 78 17.77 -7.26 7.93
C ASP A 78 17.07 -6.17 7.14
N ILE A 79 17.68 -4.99 7.12
CA ILE A 79 17.15 -3.81 6.43
C ILE A 79 17.12 -4.00 4.91
N GLY A 80 17.97 -4.86 4.36
CA GLY A 80 17.95 -5.21 2.95
C GLY A 80 16.64 -5.89 2.56
N VAL A 81 16.19 -6.86 3.37
CA VAL A 81 14.89 -7.54 3.17
C VAL A 81 13.74 -6.54 3.26
N TRP A 82 13.79 -5.62 4.24
CA TRP A 82 12.78 -4.58 4.37
C TRP A 82 12.74 -3.66 3.14
N LYS A 83 13.90 -3.25 2.63
CA LYS A 83 14.00 -2.40 1.44
C LYS A 83 13.48 -3.12 0.20
N ILE A 84 13.83 -4.39 0.00
CA ILE A 84 13.39 -5.17 -1.16
C ILE A 84 11.86 -5.30 -1.17
N LEU A 85 11.25 -5.71 -0.04
CA LEU A 85 9.80 -5.86 0.01
C LEU A 85 9.08 -4.53 -0.21
N ASN A 86 9.55 -3.45 0.42
CA ASN A 86 8.98 -2.11 0.19
C ASN A 86 9.17 -1.63 -1.26
N ALA A 87 10.27 -1.96 -1.93
CA ALA A 87 10.48 -1.60 -3.34
C ALA A 87 9.47 -2.32 -4.26
N CYS A 88 9.17 -3.60 -4.01
CA CYS A 88 8.11 -4.30 -4.72
C CYS A 88 6.74 -3.63 -4.52
N LEU A 89 6.46 -3.19 -3.28
CA LEU A 89 5.21 -2.51 -2.95
C LEU A 89 5.11 -1.10 -3.53
N VAL A 90 6.23 -0.39 -3.75
CA VAL A 90 6.21 0.87 -4.53
C VAL A 90 5.72 0.61 -5.96
N GLY A 91 6.17 -0.48 -6.60
CA GLY A 91 5.66 -0.88 -7.91
C GLY A 91 4.15 -1.15 -7.90
N TRP A 92 3.68 -1.80 -6.84
CA TRP A 92 2.24 -2.00 -6.61
C TRP A 92 1.48 -0.69 -6.48
N ASP A 93 1.99 0.26 -5.69
CA ASP A 93 1.33 1.56 -5.49
C ASP A 93 1.18 2.33 -6.80
N ILE A 94 2.18 2.27 -7.67
CA ILE A 94 2.13 2.89 -9.00
C ILE A 94 0.98 2.29 -9.82
N ILE A 95 0.84 0.97 -9.81
CA ILE A 95 -0.25 0.27 -10.53
C ILE A 95 -1.62 0.61 -9.93
N LEU A 96 -1.73 0.70 -8.59
CA LEU A 96 -2.98 1.12 -7.93
C LEU A 96 -3.37 2.54 -8.29
N LEU A 97 -2.44 3.49 -8.21
CA LEU A 97 -2.68 4.89 -8.57
C LEU A 97 -3.05 5.03 -10.05
N TYR A 98 -2.40 4.27 -10.94
CA TYR A 98 -2.77 4.19 -12.34
C TYR A 98 -4.20 3.65 -12.54
N SER A 99 -4.58 2.62 -11.78
CA SER A 99 -5.94 2.05 -11.82
C SER A 99 -6.99 3.07 -11.36
N TYR A 100 -6.69 3.86 -10.32
CA TYR A 100 -7.56 4.93 -9.86
C TYR A 100 -7.69 6.06 -10.89
N TRP A 101 -6.60 6.38 -11.58
CA TRP A 101 -6.61 7.37 -12.65
C TRP A 101 -7.50 6.92 -13.81
N ILE A 102 -7.37 5.68 -14.29
CA ILE A 102 -8.27 5.14 -15.32
C ILE A 102 -9.73 5.22 -14.87
N ALA A 103 -10.03 4.79 -13.65
CA ALA A 103 -11.40 4.81 -13.13
C ALA A 103 -11.97 6.24 -13.03
N SER A 104 -11.15 7.21 -12.67
CA SER A 104 -11.55 8.63 -12.60
C SER A 104 -11.71 9.24 -13.99
N SER A 105 -10.80 8.93 -14.91
CA SER A 105 -10.79 9.42 -16.29
C SER A 105 -12.00 8.92 -17.09
N ALA A 106 -12.37 7.65 -16.89
CA ALA A 106 -13.59 7.06 -17.48
C ALA A 106 -14.88 7.81 -17.06
N GLN A 107 -14.82 8.59 -15.98
CA GLN A 107 -15.93 9.39 -15.45
C GLN A 107 -15.76 10.89 -15.74
N GLY A 108 -14.79 11.27 -16.56
CA GLY A 108 -14.47 12.66 -16.89
C GLY A 108 -13.85 13.45 -15.74
N ARG A 109 -13.28 12.77 -14.73
CA ARG A 109 -12.67 13.37 -13.54
C ARG A 109 -11.14 13.29 -13.57
N ASP A 110 -10.54 13.87 -14.62
CA ASP A 110 -9.09 13.81 -14.85
C ASP A 110 -8.29 14.68 -13.87
N PHE A 111 -8.92 15.69 -13.28
CA PHE A 111 -8.25 16.66 -12.42
C PHE A 111 -8.62 16.48 -10.94
N PRO A 112 -7.67 16.64 -10.00
CA PRO A 112 -7.93 16.46 -8.56
C PRO A 112 -9.07 17.33 -8.02
N LEU A 113 -9.29 18.52 -8.60
CA LEU A 113 -10.37 19.42 -8.22
C LEU A 113 -11.77 18.86 -8.50
N GLN A 114 -11.87 17.85 -9.36
CA GLN A 114 -13.13 17.22 -9.75
C GLN A 114 -13.44 15.99 -8.89
N TRP A 115 -12.47 15.53 -8.09
CA TRP A 115 -12.60 14.34 -7.27
C TRP A 115 -13.55 14.54 -6.10
N LEU A 116 -14.33 13.50 -5.83
CA LEU A 116 -15.22 13.44 -4.68
C LEU A 116 -14.40 13.49 -3.37
N PRO A 117 -14.96 13.99 -2.25
CA PRO A 117 -14.26 14.00 -0.97
C PRO A 117 -13.73 12.61 -0.56
N GLY A 118 -14.50 11.55 -0.87
CA GLY A 118 -14.08 10.17 -0.64
C GLY A 118 -12.95 9.67 -1.55
N GLU A 119 -12.73 10.27 -2.72
CA GLU A 119 -11.65 9.93 -3.65
C GLU A 119 -10.31 10.52 -3.18
N TRP A 120 -10.33 11.77 -2.69
CA TRP A 120 -9.15 12.43 -2.11
C TRP A 120 -8.51 11.61 -1.00
N THR A 121 -9.30 11.08 -0.07
CA THR A 121 -8.79 10.26 1.03
C THR A 121 -8.02 9.04 0.50
N LYS A 122 -8.52 8.37 -0.55
CA LYS A 122 -7.90 7.14 -1.07
C LYS A 122 -6.61 7.43 -1.84
N TRP A 123 -6.66 8.43 -2.70
CA TRP A 123 -5.48 8.93 -3.40
C TRP A 123 -4.39 9.34 -2.42
N SER A 124 -4.74 10.16 -1.41
CA SER A 124 -3.77 10.65 -0.43
C SER A 124 -3.18 9.53 0.43
N LEU A 125 -3.97 8.52 0.80
CA LEU A 125 -3.48 7.39 1.59
C LEU A 125 -2.54 6.50 0.78
N THR A 126 -2.93 6.08 -0.43
CA THR A 126 -2.08 5.22 -1.28
C THR A 126 -0.83 5.96 -1.72
N PHE A 127 -0.96 7.22 -2.17
CA PHE A 127 0.17 8.05 -2.57
C PHE A 127 1.10 8.34 -1.39
N GLY A 128 0.55 8.74 -0.24
CA GLY A 128 1.32 9.04 0.97
C GLY A 128 2.09 7.82 1.47
N LEU A 129 1.45 6.64 1.49
CA LEU A 129 2.12 5.40 1.87
C LEU A 129 3.21 5.02 0.85
N GLY A 130 2.94 5.15 -0.45
CA GLY A 130 3.94 4.94 -1.50
C GLY A 130 5.16 5.85 -1.37
N LEU A 131 4.97 7.12 -1.01
CA LEU A 131 6.07 8.04 -0.70
C LEU A 131 6.88 7.59 0.52
N ILE A 132 6.23 7.11 1.58
CA ILE A 132 6.90 6.58 2.78
C ILE A 132 7.73 5.34 2.42
N ARG A 133 7.18 4.43 1.61
CA ARG A 133 7.91 3.25 1.11
C ARG A 133 9.11 3.67 0.25
N ALA A 134 8.92 4.59 -0.69
CA ALA A 134 10.00 5.11 -1.54
C ALA A 134 11.11 5.78 -0.72
N ALA A 135 10.75 6.64 0.25
CA ALA A 135 11.70 7.27 1.16
C ALA A 135 12.50 6.23 1.96
N PHE A 136 11.85 5.19 2.48
CA PHE A 136 12.51 4.10 3.17
C PHE A 136 13.49 3.32 2.27
N VAL A 137 13.06 2.98 1.04
CA VAL A 137 13.90 2.29 0.04
C VAL A 137 15.14 3.10 -0.29
N LEU A 138 14.98 4.42 -0.48
CA LEU A 138 16.07 5.36 -0.74
C LEU A 138 16.95 5.62 0.50
N GLY A 139 16.58 5.11 1.67
CA GLY A 139 17.35 5.22 2.91
C GLY A 139 17.15 6.53 3.68
N VAL A 140 16.11 7.30 3.35
CA VAL A 140 15.79 8.56 4.03
C VAL A 140 15.50 8.29 5.51
N GLY A 141 16.28 8.92 6.39
CA GLY A 141 16.14 8.79 7.84
C GLY A 141 16.74 7.50 8.43
N LEU A 142 17.39 6.65 7.63
CA LEU A 142 18.16 5.51 8.14
C LEU A 142 19.54 6.00 8.56
N LYS A 143 19.95 5.74 9.82
CA LYS A 143 21.31 6.05 10.26
C LYS A 143 22.28 5.13 9.53
N GLU A 144 23.38 5.62 8.97
CA GLU A 144 24.42 4.72 8.44
C GLU A 144 25.23 4.14 9.61
N GLY A 145 25.46 2.83 9.58
CA GLY A 145 26.36 2.18 10.54
C GLY A 145 27.78 2.68 10.28
N LYS A 146 28.44 3.23 11.30
CA LYS A 146 29.81 3.75 11.23
C LYS A 146 30.71 2.69 10.54
N PRO A 147 31.44 3.03 9.46
CA PRO A 147 32.35 2.08 8.83
C PRO A 147 33.37 1.59 9.86
N PRO A 148 33.77 0.30 9.83
CA PRO A 148 34.75 -0.22 10.77
C PRO A 148 36.02 0.62 10.68
N ALA A 149 36.51 1.07 11.85
CA ALA A 149 37.78 1.77 11.92
C ALA A 149 38.85 0.88 11.29
N LYS A 150 39.53 1.40 10.26
CA LYS A 150 40.68 0.73 9.67
C LYS A 150 41.71 0.53 10.78
N THR A 151 41.86 -0.70 11.25
CA THR A 151 43.02 -1.10 12.03
C THR A 151 44.20 -1.13 11.06
N ASN A 152 45.09 -0.16 11.19
CA ASN A 152 46.42 -0.19 10.57
C ASN A 152 47.27 -1.27 11.22
#